data_AF-A0A9D2CCY4-F1
#
_entry.id   AF-A0A9D2CCY4-F1
#
_cell.length_a   1.000
_cell.length_b   1.000
_cell.length_c   1.000
_cell.angle_alpha   90.00
_cell.angle_beta   90.00
_cell.angle_gamma   90.00
#
_symmetry.space_group_name_H-M   'P 1'
#
loop_
_entity.id
_entity.type
_entity.pdbx_description
1 polymer ?
#
loop_
_entity_poly.entity_id
_entity_poly.type
_entity_poly.pdbx_seq_one_letter_code
_entity_poly.pdbx_strand_id
1 'polypeptide(L)'
;MKRIKITVLRKVCHQDLIARYENPIEHACDMQEGQVFVTEGWQKPEGLCESAWQTLSPFVMALAHGATDFYDGWMKKPASAMLSCNDGFRPVSFLVEALDGTVADDTGCEASENPGNN
;
A
#
# COMPACT_ATOMS: atom_id res chain seq x y z
N MET A 1 0.44 -18.86 2.12
CA MET A 1 0.06 -17.63 1.42
C MET A 1 1.26 -16.68 1.44
N LYS A 2 1.46 -15.89 0.39
CA LYS A 2 2.52 -14.86 0.37
C LYS A 2 2.19 -13.74 1.36
N ARG A 3 3.24 -13.09 1.89
CA ARG A 3 3.09 -11.83 2.64
C ARG A 3 2.77 -10.71 1.67
N ILE A 4 1.89 -9.81 2.08
CA ILE A 4 1.49 -8.65 1.27
C ILE A 4 1.92 -7.37 1.96
N LYS A 5 2.56 -6.48 1.20
CA LYS A 5 2.87 -5.12 1.62
C LYS A 5 1.85 -4.17 1.01
N ILE A 6 1.26 -3.32 1.84
CA ILE A 6 0.33 -2.26 1.45
C ILE A 6 0.99 -0.94 1.83
N THR A 7 1.27 -0.08 0.84
CA THR A 7 1.90 1.23 1.05
C THR A 7 0.91 2.32 0.70
N VAL A 8 0.69 3.27 1.62
CA VAL A 8 -0.07 4.49 1.35
C VAL A 8 0.79 5.42 0.52
N LEU A 9 0.41 5.66 -0.73
CA LEU A 9 1.22 6.47 -1.66
C LEU A 9 0.73 7.90 -1.78
N ARG A 10 -0.59 8.10 -1.81
CA ARG A 10 -1.15 9.43 -2.07
C ARG A 10 -2.49 9.60 -1.39
N LYS A 11 -2.75 10.78 -0.83
CA LYS A 11 -4.07 11.22 -0.42
C LYS A 11 -4.52 12.39 -1.30
N VAL A 12 -5.61 12.19 -2.03
CA VAL A 12 -6.23 13.25 -2.84
C VAL A 12 -7.25 13.99 -1.97
N CYS A 13 -7.56 15.24 -2.32
CA CYS A 13 -8.62 16.02 -1.69
C CYS A 13 -9.36 16.84 -2.76
N HIS A 14 -10.58 16.44 -3.06
CA HIS A 14 -11.47 17.10 -4.02
C HIS A 14 -12.22 18.25 -3.34
N GLN A 15 -11.54 19.38 -3.13
CA GLN A 15 -12.07 20.54 -2.40
C GLN A 15 -13.36 21.09 -3.02
N ASP A 16 -13.49 21.03 -4.34
CA ASP A 16 -14.66 21.48 -5.09
C ASP A 16 -15.89 20.60 -4.84
N LEU A 17 -15.71 19.29 -4.73
CA LEU A 17 -16.78 18.34 -4.41
C LEU A 17 -17.17 18.43 -2.94
N ILE A 18 -16.19 18.56 -2.05
CA ILE A 18 -16.40 18.77 -0.61
C ILE A 18 -17.29 20.00 -0.38
N ALA A 19 -16.93 21.14 -0.98
CA ALA A 19 -17.67 22.38 -0.82
C ALA A 19 -19.13 22.30 -1.33
N ARG A 20 -19.44 21.38 -2.26
CA ARG A 20 -20.76 21.24 -2.86
C ARG A 20 -21.64 20.18 -2.20
N TYR A 21 -21.04 19.09 -1.73
CA TYR A 21 -21.78 17.87 -1.40
C TYR A 21 -21.47 17.28 -0.02
N GLU A 22 -20.41 17.73 0.65
CA GLU A 22 -20.04 17.17 1.95
C GLU A 22 -20.53 18.07 3.09
N ASN A 23 -21.10 17.44 4.12
CA ASN A 23 -21.36 18.13 5.38
C ASN A 23 -20.04 18.34 6.14
N PRO A 24 -19.96 19.33 7.04
CA PRO A 24 -18.83 19.45 7.94
C PRO A 24 -18.61 18.14 8.71
N ILE A 25 -17.37 17.65 8.72
CA ILE A 25 -16.95 16.47 9.46
C ILE A 25 -15.81 16.85 10.40
N GLU A 26 -15.74 16.21 11.56
CA GLU A 26 -14.66 16.45 12.52
C GLU A 26 -13.38 15.69 12.15
N HIS A 27 -13.52 14.47 11.64
CA HIS A 27 -12.41 13.57 11.35
C HIS A 27 -12.64 12.88 9.99
N ALA A 28 -11.70 13.05 9.06
CA ALA A 28 -11.85 12.54 7.70
C ALA A 28 -11.16 11.19 7.48
N CYS A 29 -9.84 11.12 7.66
CA CYS A 29 -9.04 9.92 7.38
C CYS A 29 -7.64 10.06 7.99
N ASP A 30 -7.23 9.06 8.77
CA ASP A 30 -5.95 9.05 9.51
C ASP A 30 -4.79 8.41 8.73
N MET A 31 -5.03 7.93 7.50
CA MET A 31 -3.97 7.37 6.67
C MET A 31 -2.94 8.45 6.32
N GLN A 32 -1.65 8.11 6.46
CA GLN A 32 -0.53 9.00 6.20
C GLN A 32 0.25 8.53 4.97
N GLU A 33 0.61 9.45 4.07
CA GLU A 33 1.48 9.11 2.94
C GLU A 33 2.82 8.54 3.45
N GLY A 34 3.28 7.44 2.86
CA GLY A 34 4.45 6.70 3.30
C GLY A 34 4.17 5.62 4.37
N GLN A 35 2.96 5.58 4.95
CA GLN A 35 2.57 4.52 5.89
C GLN A 35 2.59 3.15 5.18
N VAL A 36 3.10 2.14 5.88
CA VAL A 36 3.22 0.78 5.37
C VAL A 36 2.52 -0.19 6.31
N PHE A 37 1.76 -1.10 5.74
CA PHE A 37 1.19 -2.26 6.41
C PHE A 37 1.75 -3.54 5.79
N VAL A 38 2.01 -4.54 6.61
CA VAL A 38 2.38 -5.89 6.16
C VAL A 38 1.39 -6.88 6.75
N THR A 39 0.85 -7.76 5.91
CA THR A 39 -0.08 -8.81 6.32
C THR A 39 0.40 -10.19 5.89
N GLU A 40 0.16 -11.17 6.75
CA GLU A 40 0.38 -12.59 6.49
C GLU A 40 -0.81 -13.17 5.72
N GLY A 41 -0.68 -13.25 4.39
CA GLY A 41 -1.75 -13.72 3.53
C GLY A 41 -2.96 -12.78 3.49
N TRP A 42 -4.17 -13.35 3.50
CA TRP A 42 -5.42 -12.61 3.40
C TRP A 42 -5.97 -12.24 4.79
N GLN A 43 -5.40 -11.21 5.39
CA GLN A 43 -5.87 -10.64 6.66
C GLN A 43 -5.89 -9.11 6.55
N LYS A 44 -6.86 -8.48 7.21
CA LYS A 44 -6.90 -7.02 7.30
C LYS A 44 -5.83 -6.56 8.29
N PRO A 45 -4.88 -5.70 7.88
CA PRO A 45 -3.91 -5.14 8.82
C PRO A 45 -4.59 -4.29 9.90
N GLU A 46 -4.03 -4.32 11.11
CA GLU A 46 -4.42 -3.39 12.17
C GLU A 46 -4.15 -1.94 11.71
N GLY A 47 -5.07 -1.03 12.03
CA GLY A 47 -4.99 0.38 11.61
C GLY A 47 -5.47 0.66 10.18
N LEU A 48 -5.62 -0.34 9.30
CA LEU A 48 -6.23 -0.13 7.99
C LEU A 48 -7.76 0.00 8.14
N CYS A 49 -8.33 1.09 7.61
CA CYS A 49 -9.77 1.34 7.72
C CYS A 49 -10.59 0.32 6.93
N GLU A 50 -11.82 0.05 7.38
CA GLU A 50 -12.68 -0.98 6.77
C GLU A 50 -13.04 -0.66 5.32
N SER A 51 -13.31 0.62 5.04
CA SER A 51 -13.63 1.10 3.68
C SER A 51 -12.49 0.83 2.70
N ALA A 52 -11.23 1.08 3.07
CA ALA A 52 -10.09 0.71 2.24
C ALA A 52 -10.00 -0.81 2.09
N TRP A 53 -10.12 -1.57 3.19
CA TRP A 53 -10.03 -3.03 3.14
C TRP A 53 -11.05 -3.67 2.20
N GLN A 54 -12.29 -3.18 2.15
CA GLN A 54 -13.30 -3.69 1.23
C GLN A 54 -12.87 -3.61 -0.24
N THR A 55 -12.15 -2.55 -0.63
CA THR A 55 -11.61 -2.42 -2.00
C THR A 55 -10.33 -3.25 -2.20
N LEU A 56 -9.44 -3.28 -1.20
CA LEU A 56 -8.13 -3.93 -1.31
C LEU A 56 -8.21 -5.46 -1.17
N SER A 57 -9.13 -5.97 -0.36
CA SER A 57 -9.24 -7.36 0.08
C SER A 57 -9.22 -8.39 -1.07
N PRO A 58 -9.98 -8.24 -2.16
CA PRO A 58 -9.93 -9.20 -3.28
C PRO A 58 -8.55 -9.28 -3.94
N PHE A 59 -7.86 -8.14 -4.09
CA PHE A 59 -6.51 -8.09 -4.66
C PHE A 59 -5.47 -8.65 -3.71
N VAL A 60 -5.58 -8.33 -2.41
CA VAL A 60 -4.73 -8.90 -1.36
C VAL A 60 -4.87 -10.43 -1.35
N MET A 61 -6.09 -10.96 -1.41
CA MET A 61 -6.34 -12.41 -1.51
C MET A 61 -5.68 -13.01 -2.75
N ALA A 62 -5.94 -12.44 -3.93
CA ALA A 62 -5.39 -12.96 -5.18
C ALA A 62 -3.85 -12.93 -5.20
N LEU A 63 -3.23 -11.82 -4.80
CA LEU A 63 -1.78 -11.67 -4.67
C LEU A 63 -1.19 -12.65 -3.64
N ALA A 64 -1.88 -12.85 -2.51
CA ALA A 64 -1.45 -13.79 -1.47
C ALA A 64 -1.45 -15.25 -1.96
N HIS A 65 -2.26 -15.54 -2.98
CA HIS A 65 -2.29 -16.82 -3.69
C HIS A 65 -1.41 -16.87 -4.95
N GLY A 66 -0.64 -15.82 -5.23
CA GLY A 66 0.32 -15.79 -6.33
C GLY A 66 -0.25 -15.35 -7.68
N ALA A 67 -1.44 -14.72 -7.70
CA ALA A 67 -1.94 -14.07 -8.91
C ALA A 67 -0.97 -12.98 -9.39
N THR A 68 -0.90 -12.80 -10.71
CA THR A 68 -0.10 -11.80 -11.40
C THR A 68 -0.88 -11.23 -12.59
N ASP A 69 -0.39 -10.15 -13.17
CA ASP A 69 -0.88 -9.58 -14.43
C ASP A 69 -2.38 -9.22 -14.43
N PHE A 70 -2.86 -8.63 -13.33
CA PHE A 70 -4.23 -8.12 -13.26
C PHE A 70 -4.53 -7.16 -14.42
N TYR A 71 -5.74 -7.26 -14.97
CA TYR A 71 -6.25 -6.42 -16.05
C TYR A 71 -5.27 -6.33 -17.23
N ASP A 72 -4.86 -7.49 -17.74
CA ASP A 72 -3.96 -7.63 -18.89
C ASP A 72 -2.61 -6.89 -18.71
N GLY A 73 -2.04 -6.98 -17.50
CA GLY A 73 -0.73 -6.38 -17.20
C GLY A 73 -0.77 -4.87 -16.94
N TRP A 74 -1.83 -4.37 -16.29
CA TRP A 74 -2.01 -2.94 -15.99
C TRP A 74 -0.86 -2.33 -15.17
N MET A 75 -0.22 -3.12 -14.30
CA MET A 75 0.90 -2.68 -13.46
C MET A 75 2.25 -3.04 -14.07
N LYS A 76 3.24 -2.14 -13.95
CA LYS A 76 4.63 -2.39 -14.37
C LYS A 76 5.26 -3.59 -13.66
N LYS A 77 4.87 -3.87 -12.40
CA LYS A 77 5.25 -5.06 -11.66
C LYS A 77 4.07 -6.05 -11.67
N PRO A 78 4.21 -7.26 -12.26
CA PRO A 78 3.12 -8.23 -12.39
C PRO A 78 2.41 -8.60 -11.09
N ALA A 79 3.16 -8.74 -9.99
CA ALA A 79 2.64 -9.13 -8.67
C ALA A 79 2.26 -7.91 -7.80
N SER A 80 1.59 -6.92 -8.40
CA SER A 80 1.17 -5.71 -7.69
C SER A 80 -0.15 -5.13 -8.21
N ALA A 81 -0.76 -4.25 -7.41
CA ALA A 81 -1.94 -3.48 -7.78
C ALA A 81 -1.86 -2.05 -7.19
N MET A 82 -2.30 -1.06 -7.97
CA MET A 82 -2.55 0.31 -7.49
C MET A 82 -4.05 0.48 -7.28
N LEU A 83 -4.48 0.77 -6.07
CA LEU A 83 -5.91 0.82 -5.71
C LEU A 83 -6.20 2.07 -4.92
N SER A 84 -7.45 2.52 -4.89
CA SER A 84 -7.89 3.59 -4.00
C SER A 84 -8.93 3.08 -3.00
N CYS A 85 -9.04 3.70 -1.82
CA CYS A 85 -10.27 3.56 -1.04
C CYS A 85 -11.46 4.18 -1.80
N ASN A 86 -12.67 3.87 -1.35
CA ASN A 86 -13.91 4.34 -1.95
C ASN A 86 -14.39 5.71 -1.44
N ASP A 87 -13.56 6.47 -0.73
CA ASP A 87 -13.89 7.85 -0.35
C ASP A 87 -13.86 8.74 -1.61
N GLY A 88 -15.04 9.21 -2.03
CA GLY A 88 -15.17 10.05 -3.23
C GLY A 88 -14.66 11.49 -3.06
N PHE A 89 -14.43 11.94 -1.83
CA PHE A 89 -13.93 13.28 -1.53
C PHE A 89 -12.43 13.29 -1.29
N ARG A 90 -11.94 12.29 -0.55
CA ARG A 90 -10.53 12.19 -0.15
C ARG A 90 -9.94 10.79 -0.40
N PRO A 91 -9.98 10.29 -1.66
CA PRO A 91 -9.50 8.95 -1.94
C PRO A 91 -8.00 8.83 -1.62
N VAL A 92 -7.66 7.73 -0.96
CA VAL A 92 -6.29 7.36 -0.62
C VAL A 92 -5.85 6.27 -1.59
N SER A 93 -4.73 6.48 -2.29
CA SER A 93 -4.11 5.52 -3.19
C SER A 93 -3.12 4.64 -2.42
N PHE A 94 -3.25 3.33 -2.62
CA PHE A 94 -2.45 2.28 -2.02
C PHE A 94 -1.75 1.48 -3.11
N LEU A 95 -0.45 1.21 -2.91
CA LEU A 95 0.28 0.18 -3.64
C LEU A 95 0.23 -1.12 -2.83
N VAL A 96 -0.32 -2.17 -3.44
CA VAL A 96 -0.41 -3.51 -2.86
C VAL A 96 0.55 -4.42 -3.63
N GLU A 97 1.52 -5.01 -2.95
CA GLU A 97 2.56 -5.85 -3.54
C GLU A 97 2.66 -7.18 -2.80
N ALA A 98 2.81 -8.29 -3.54
CA ALA A 98 3.25 -9.53 -2.96
C ALA A 98 4.75 -9.46 -2.65
N LEU A 99 5.14 -9.78 -1.41
CA LEU A 99 6.53 -9.92 -1.04
C LEU A 99 7.00 -11.33 -1.44
N ASP A 100 7.98 -11.39 -2.34
CA ASP A 100 8.67 -12.64 -2.62
C ASP A 100 9.60 -13.00 -1.45
N GLY A 101 9.80 -14.30 -1.21
CA GLY A 101 10.55 -14.85 -0.07
C GLY A 101 12.05 -14.61 -0.06
N THR A 102 12.54 -13.54 -0.69
CA THR A 102 13.94 -13.12 -0.65
C THR A 102 14.01 -11.66 -0.24
N VAL A 103 14.19 -11.46 1.06
CA VAL A 103 14.66 -10.19 1.59
C VAL A 103 16.07 -10.00 1.05
N ALA A 104 16.23 -9.20 0.00
CA ALA A 104 17.50 -8.51 -0.19
C ALA A 104 17.54 -7.47 0.93
N ASP A 105 18.32 -7.80 1.95
CA ASP A 105 18.72 -6.92 3.02
C ASP A 105 19.41 -5.71 2.39
N ASP A 106 18.67 -4.61 2.24
CA ASP A 106 19.23 -3.29 1.97
C ASP A 106 19.75 -2.71 3.29
N THR A 107 20.67 -3.44 3.94
CA THR A 107 21.60 -2.83 4.89
C THR A 107 22.79 -2.33 4.09
N GLY A 108 22.62 -1.13 3.53
CA GLY A 108 23.74 -0.25 3.26
C GLY A 108 24.48 0.05 4.56
N CYS A 109 25.44 -0.80 4.91
CA CYS A 109 26.52 -0.46 5.82
C CYS A 109 27.81 -0.73 5.06
N GLU A 110 28.34 0.31 4.42
CA GLU A 110 29.66 0.28 3.80
C GLU A 110 30.68 -0.18 4.85
N ALA A 111 31.20 -1.40 4.68
CA ALA A 111 32.44 -1.79 5.31
C ALA A 111 33.55 -0.98 4.62
N SER A 112 33.85 0.21 5.13
CA SER A 112 35.12 0.86 4.85
C SER A 112 36.19 0.08 5.63
N GLU A 113 36.77 -0.93 4.99
CA GLU A 113 38.11 -1.39 5.32
C GLU A 113 39.05 -0.19 5.15
N ASN A 114 39.64 0.31 6.23
CA ASN A 114 40.74 1.25 6.13
C ASN A 114 42.04 0.53 6.52
N PRO A 115 43.00 0.39 5.60
CA PRO A 115 44.25 -0.31 5.85
C PRO A 115 45.19 0.59 6.64
N GLY A 116 45.86 0.00 7.63
CA GLY A 116 47.16 0.43 8.14
C GLY A 116 47.30 1.87 8.64
N ASN A 117 47.53 2.03 9.95
CA ASN A 117 48.36 3.13 10.42
C ASN A 117 49.30 2.65 11.53
N ASN A 118 50.58 2.59 11.14
CA ASN A 118 51.82 2.74 11.91
C ASN A 118 51.79 2.55 13.44
#